data_AF-A0A067PMN4-F1
#
_entry.id   AF-A0A067PMN4-F1
#
_cell.length_a   1.000
_cell.length_b   1.000
_cell.length_c   1.000
_cell.angle_alpha   90.00
_cell.angle_beta   90.00
_cell.angle_gamma   90.00
#
_symmetry.space_group_name_H-M   'P 1'
#
loop_
_entity.id
_entity.type
_entity.pdbx_description
1 polymer ?
#
loop_
_entity_poly.entity_id
_entity_poly.type
_entity_poly.pdbx_seq_one_letter_code
_entity_poly.pdbx_strand_id
1 'polypeptide(L)'
;MAPEILSPMSELTFETDVFAFGRVCLELYSGMPPYTEFRHDMQVVAALHDCIRPANPGPGRYGRHLSQELWAWILQCWNQEPAQRPTAS
;
A
#
# COMPACT_ATOMS: atom_id res chain seq x y z
N MET A 1 -0.60 -6.69 -3.25
CA MET A 1 0.64 -7.23 -3.82
C MET A 1 1.75 -6.22 -3.67
N ALA A 2 2.88 -6.67 -3.09
CA ALA A 2 4.12 -5.91 -2.98
C ALA A 2 4.90 -5.95 -4.31
N PRO A 3 5.72 -4.94 -4.64
CA PRO A 3 6.41 -4.85 -5.92
C PRO A 3 7.40 -6.00 -6.16
N GLU A 4 8.08 -6.51 -5.12
CA GLU A 4 9.02 -7.61 -5.22
C GLU A 4 8.37 -8.93 -5.68
N ILE A 5 7.06 -9.09 -5.46
CA ILE A 5 6.28 -10.27 -5.88
C ILE A 5 6.05 -10.30 -7.40
N LEU A 6 6.31 -9.20 -8.10
CA LEU A 6 6.22 -9.16 -9.56
C LEU A 6 7.36 -9.96 -10.24
N SER A 7 8.42 -10.31 -9.51
CA SER A 7 9.48 -11.16 -10.00
C SER A 7 9.07 -12.65 -9.93
N PRO A 8 9.25 -13.44 -11.01
CA PRO A 8 8.88 -14.86 -11.02
C PRO A 8 9.69 -15.73 -10.04
N MET A 9 10.79 -15.22 -9.50
CA MET A 9 11.64 -15.93 -8.53
C MET A 9 11.44 -15.46 -7.08
N SER A 10 10.44 -14.60 -6.83
CA SER A 10 10.18 -14.07 -5.49
C SER A 10 9.44 -15.07 -4.61
N GLU A 11 9.74 -15.04 -3.32
CA GLU A 11 9.00 -15.78 -2.29
C GLU A 11 8.13 -14.80 -1.49
N LEU A 12 6.99 -15.29 -1.00
CA LEU A 12 6.17 -14.54 -0.05
C LEU A 12 6.89 -14.53 1.30
N THR A 13 7.07 -13.34 1.84
CA THR A 13 7.73 -13.11 3.14
C THR A 13 6.81 -12.33 4.08
N PHE A 14 7.19 -12.25 5.36
CA PHE A 14 6.48 -11.42 6.33
C PHE A 14 6.36 -9.95 5.85
N GLU A 15 7.43 -9.42 5.26
CA GLU A 15 7.47 -8.05 4.74
C GLU A 15 6.48 -7.87 3.59
N THR A 16 6.23 -8.90 2.78
CA THR A 16 5.23 -8.86 1.70
C THR A 16 3.81 -8.75 2.24
N ASP A 17 3.53 -9.42 3.37
CA ASP A 17 2.27 -9.31 4.10
C ASP A 17 2.11 -7.92 4.73
N VAL A 18 3.17 -7.35 5.29
CA VAL A 18 3.15 -5.97 5.84
C VAL A 18 2.79 -4.96 4.76
N PHE A 19 3.34 -5.11 3.55
CA PHE A 19 2.98 -4.24 2.43
C PHE A 19 1.49 -4.36 2.06
N ALA A 20 0.99 -5.60 1.99
CA ALA A 20 -0.43 -5.86 1.73
C ALA A 20 -1.32 -5.30 2.84
N PHE A 21 -0.90 -5.39 4.10
CA PHE A 21 -1.61 -4.84 5.25
C PHE A 21 -1.77 -3.32 5.16
N GLY A 22 -0.73 -2.58 4.76
CA GLY A 22 -0.85 -1.13 4.53
C GLY A 22 -1.94 -0.78 3.49
N ARG A 23 -2.11 -1.61 2.45
CA ARG A 23 -3.20 -1.44 1.46
C ARG A 23 -4.58 -1.69 2.07
N VAL A 24 -4.71 -2.72 2.89
CA VAL A 24 -5.96 -3.02 3.62
C VAL A 24 -6.31 -1.86 4.55
N CYS A 25 -5.34 -1.30 5.29
CA CYS A 25 -5.58 -0.12 6.13
C CYS A 25 -6.10 1.07 5.32
N LEU A 26 -5.48 1.37 4.18
CA LEU A 26 -5.94 2.45 3.29
C LEU A 26 -7.37 2.20 2.81
N GLU A 27 -7.69 0.97 2.39
CA GLU A 27 -9.02 0.59 1.90
C GLU A 27 -10.09 0.72 2.99
N LEU A 28 -9.81 0.23 4.20
CA LEU A 28 -10.71 0.33 5.35
C LEU A 28 -10.98 1.77 5.76
N TYR A 29 -9.95 2.63 5.74
CA TYR A 29 -10.11 4.03 6.09
C TYR A 29 -10.87 4.82 5.03
N SER A 30 -10.44 4.69 3.77
CA SER A 30 -11.03 5.43 2.65
C SER A 30 -12.40 4.91 2.24
N GLY A 31 -12.72 3.64 2.50
CA GLY A 31 -13.91 2.97 2.00
C GLY A 31 -13.90 2.76 0.48
N MET A 32 -12.72 2.82 -0.13
CA MET A 32 -12.48 2.71 -1.57
C MET A 32 -11.30 1.77 -1.82
N PRO A 33 -11.29 1.04 -2.94
CA PRO A 33 -10.14 0.21 -3.29
C PRO A 33 -8.89 1.09 -3.48
N PRO A 34 -7.70 0.63 -3.09
CA PRO A 34 -6.46 1.37 -3.35
C PRO A 34 -6.26 1.53 -4.86
N TYR A 35 -5.66 2.65 -5.26
CA TYR A 35 -5.43 3.01 -6.67
C TYR A 35 -6.70 3.24 -7.51
N THR A 36 -7.73 3.85 -6.92
CA THR A 36 -8.98 4.23 -7.63
C THR A 36 -8.78 5.06 -8.90
N GLU A 37 -7.64 5.74 -9.01
CA GLU A 37 -7.25 6.56 -10.16
C GLU A 37 -6.87 5.74 -11.40
N PHE A 38 -6.55 4.45 -11.22
CA PHE A 38 -6.17 3.56 -12.31
C PHE A 38 -7.35 2.69 -12.74
N ARG A 39 -7.58 2.62 -14.05
CA ARG A 39 -8.71 1.88 -14.64
C ARG A 39 -8.40 0.41 -14.86
N HIS A 40 -7.12 0.07 -15.03
CA HIS A 40 -6.67 -1.27 -15.38
C HIS A 40 -5.55 -1.73 -14.46
N ASP A 41 -5.55 -3.01 -14.09
CA ASP A 41 -4.55 -3.61 -13.20
C ASP A 41 -3.11 -3.42 -13.71
N MET A 42 -2.90 -3.42 -15.03
CA MET A 42 -1.58 -3.16 -15.63
C MET A 42 -1.03 -1.78 -15.28
N GLN A 43 -1.89 -0.77 -15.08
CA GLN A 43 -1.47 0.55 -14.63
C GLN A 43 -1.03 0.53 -13.16
N VAL A 44 -1.70 -0.28 -12.33
CA VAL A 44 -1.30 -0.52 -10.94
C VAL A 44 0.05 -1.23 -10.88
N VAL A 45 0.26 -2.25 -11.72
CA VAL A 45 1.55 -2.96 -11.83
C VAL A 45 2.66 -2.00 -12.25
N ALA A 46 2.43 -1.17 -13.27
CA ALA A 46 3.38 -0.14 -13.69
C ALA A 46 3.68 0.87 -12.57
N ALA A 47 2.65 1.33 -11.86
CA ALA A 47 2.81 2.22 -10.71
C ALA A 47 3.64 1.57 -9.59
N LEU A 48 3.43 0.29 -9.30
CA LEU A 48 4.23 -0.45 -8.31
C LEU A 48 5.69 -0.55 -8.73
N HIS A 49 5.96 -0.83 -10.01
CA HIS A 49 7.30 -0.86 -10.58
C HIS A 49 8.01 0.50 -10.47
N ASP A 50 7.29 1.58 -10.78
CA ASP A 50 7.80 2.96 -10.73
C ASP A 50 7.80 3.55 -9.31
N CYS A 51 7.56 2.71 -8.31
CA CYS A 51 7.51 3.07 -6.90
C CYS A 51 6.44 4.12 -6.54
N ILE A 52 5.41 4.29 -7.39
CA ILE A 52 4.29 5.18 -7.16
C ILE A 52 3.36 4.56 -6.10
N ARG A 53 3.10 5.34 -5.04
CA ARG A 53 2.20 4.97 -3.94
C ARG A 53 0.84 5.66 -4.10
N PRO A 54 -0.25 5.08 -3.57
CA PRO A 54 -1.56 5.74 -3.57
C PRO A 54 -1.47 7.10 -2.88
N ALA A 55 -2.26 8.07 -3.36
CA ALA A 55 -2.40 9.34 -2.68
C ALA A 55 -3.12 9.18 -1.33
N ASN A 56 -2.91 10.14 -0.42
CA ASN A 56 -3.71 10.21 0.80
C ASN A 56 -5.19 10.39 0.40
N PRO A 57 -6.12 9.58 0.93
CA PRO A 57 -7.53 9.59 0.51
C PRO A 57 -8.32 10.80 1.04
N GLY A 58 -7.69 11.68 1.83
CA GLY A 58 -8.33 12.81 2.49
C GLY A 58 -9.49 12.34 3.38
N PRO A 59 -10.70 12.93 3.26
CA PRO A 59 -11.86 12.50 4.04
C PRO A 59 -12.41 11.11 3.64
N GLY A 60 -11.95 10.53 2.53
CA GLY A 60 -12.47 9.27 2.00
C GLY A 60 -13.97 9.28 1.75
N ARG A 61 -14.57 8.10 1.59
CA ARG A 61 -16.00 7.90 1.35
C ARG A 61 -16.87 8.27 2.56
N TYR A 62 -16.34 8.09 3.77
CA TYR A 62 -17.10 8.24 5.02
C TYR A 62 -16.90 9.60 5.71
N GLY A 63 -16.16 10.53 5.12
CA GLY A 63 -15.88 11.84 5.73
C GLY A 63 -14.91 11.79 6.92
N ARG A 64 -14.19 10.66 7.11
CA ARG A 64 -13.26 10.48 8.23
C ARG A 64 -11.87 10.99 7.84
N HIS A 65 -11.25 11.76 8.72
CA HIS A 65 -9.88 12.19 8.51
C HIS A 65 -8.92 11.06 8.87
N LEU A 66 -8.02 10.72 7.95
CA LEU A 66 -6.88 9.86 8.25
C LEU A 66 -5.83 10.68 9.00
N SER A 67 -5.51 10.31 10.24
CA SER A 67 -4.52 11.05 11.03
C SER A 67 -3.15 11.01 10.36
N GLN A 68 -2.33 12.03 10.61
CA GLN A 68 -0.99 12.11 10.03
C GLN A 68 -0.10 10.96 10.50
N GLU A 69 -0.25 10.54 11.76
CA GLU A 69 0.51 9.45 12.37
C GLU A 69 0.16 8.12 11.71
N LEU A 70 -1.13 7.83 11.54
CA LEU A 70 -1.54 6.60 10.89
C LEU A 70 -1.18 6.58 9.41
N TRP A 71 -1.28 7.73 8.73
CA TRP A 71 -0.83 7.84 7.34
C TRP A 71 0.67 7.58 7.21
N ALA A 72 1.49 8.17 8.09
CA ALA A 72 2.93 7.91 8.13
C ALA A 72 3.22 6.42 8.38
N TRP A 73 2.46 5.76 9.25
CA TRP A 73 2.60 4.34 9.50
C TRP A 73 2.25 3.48 8.27
N ILE A 74 1.14 3.78 7.58
CA ILE A 74 0.77 3.12 6.32
C ILE A 74 1.87 3.29 5.27
N LEU A 75 2.46 4.48 5.17
CA LEU A 75 3.58 4.72 4.26
C LEU A 75 4.83 3.89 4.61
N GLN A 76 5.11 3.66 5.89
CA GLN A 76 6.21 2.77 6.31
C GLN A 76 5.97 1.32 5.88
N CYS A 77 4.72 0.83 5.92
CA CYS A 77 4.39 -0.50 5.38
C CYS A 77 4.73 -0.63 3.88
N TRP A 78 4.77 0.48 3.15
CA TRP A 78 5.10 0.50 1.73
C TRP A 78 6.53 0.94 1.43
N ASN A 79 7.44 0.82 2.40
CA ASN A 79 8.86 1.05 2.16
C ASN A 79 9.34 0.18 0.99
N GLN A 80 10.15 0.79 0.12
CA GLN A 80 10.69 0.11 -1.06
C GLN A 80 11.65 -1.02 -0.65
N GLU A 81 12.42 -0.82 0.41
CA GLU A 81 13.24 -1.85 1.01
C GLU A 81 12.37 -2.71 1.95
N PRO A 82 12.10 -4.00 1.64
CA PRO A 82 11.24 -4.84 2.47
C PRO A 82 11.70 -4.89 3.93
N ALA A 83 13.01 -4.96 4.18
CA ALA A 83 13.58 -5.02 5.53
C ALA A 83 13.36 -3.75 6.37
N GLN A 84 12.95 -2.63 5.75
CA GLN A 84 12.65 -1.37 6.43
C GLN A 84 11.15 -1.21 6.73
N ARG A 85 10.33 -2.23 6.43
CA ARG A 85 8.92 -2.24 6.78
C ARG A 85 8.74 -2.61 8.27
N PRO A 86 7.67 -2.13 8.93
CA PRO A 86 7.42 -2.42 10.34
C PRO A 86 7.25 -3.91 10.65
N THR A 87 7.63 -4.34 11.85
CA THR A 87 7.37 -5.69 12.38
C THR A 87 6.05 -5.73 13.14
N ALA A 88 5.40 -6.90 13.16
CA ALA A 88 4.27 -7.18 14.05
C ALA A 88 4.84 -7.66 15.39
N SER A 89 4.84 -6.77 16.37
CA SER A 89 5.48 -6.98 17.69
C SER A 89 4.44 -6.99 18.79
#